data_AF-A0AAX3TEL5-F1
#
_entry.id   AF-A0AAX3TEL5-F1
#
_cell.length_a   1.000
_cell.length_b   1.000
_cell.length_c   1.000
_cell.angle_alpha   90.00
_cell.angle_beta   90.00
_cell.angle_gamma   90.00
#
_symmetry.space_group_name_H-M   'P 1'
#
loop_
_entity.id
_entity.type
_entity.pdbx_description
1 polymer ?
#
loop_
_entity_poly.entity_id
_entity_poly.type
_entity_poly.pdbx_seq_one_letter_code
_entity_poly.pdbx_strand_id
1 'polypeptide(L)'
;MIDFLTIKNNFFKNSVSKNQKTKYLDININWSFSDFEDILNKPNFITYLQNSSKLNFSYLMIDAIENKIDQIRNLFKKTNLACIQYLLKTNNDHFIEINYKKFLLTSYTVLKTFINEVFIYWIFNDALKNDWIEFNKVYDNNLMYDYYFEKLELDFQKNLFTIIKAINKKINDPVIRILISAYIEDINNKQTYLNQTYKNLK
;
A
#
# COMPACT_ATOMS: atom_id res chain seq x y z
N MET A 1 -25.80 -9.24 10.41
CA MET A 1 -24.91 -8.07 10.21
C MET A 1 -23.54 -8.62 9.91
N ILE A 2 -22.98 -8.29 8.75
CA ILE A 2 -21.67 -8.80 8.35
C ILE A 2 -20.57 -8.26 9.27
N ASP A 3 -19.71 -9.16 9.74
CA ASP A 3 -18.60 -8.81 10.61
C ASP A 3 -17.30 -8.74 9.80
N PHE A 4 -16.93 -7.51 9.40
CA PHE A 4 -15.70 -7.24 8.66
C PHE A 4 -14.43 -7.57 9.45
N LEU A 5 -14.47 -7.49 10.79
CA LEU A 5 -13.33 -7.85 11.64
C LEU A 5 -13.10 -9.36 11.59
N THR A 6 -14.15 -10.16 11.70
CA THR A 6 -14.06 -11.61 11.54
C THR A 6 -13.53 -12.01 10.16
N ILE A 7 -14.01 -11.37 9.09
CA ILE A 7 -13.51 -11.65 7.72
C ILE A 7 -12.03 -11.28 7.61
N LYS A 8 -11.61 -10.12 8.13
CA LYS A 8 -10.21 -9.68 8.15
C LYS A 8 -9.33 -10.67 8.91
N ASN A 9 -9.73 -11.05 10.12
CA ASN A 9 -8.98 -11.99 10.95
C ASN A 9 -8.81 -13.36 10.27
N ASN A 10 -9.87 -13.85 9.62
CA ASN A 10 -9.80 -15.10 8.85
C ASN A 10 -8.91 -14.96 7.61
N PHE A 11 -8.91 -13.81 6.94
CA PHE A 11 -7.99 -13.53 5.85
C PHE A 11 -6.52 -13.58 6.31
N PHE A 12 -6.18 -12.93 7.43
CA PHE A 12 -4.80 -12.96 7.97
C PHE A 12 -4.33 -14.38 8.33
N LYS A 13 -5.21 -15.20 8.91
CA LYS A 13 -4.87 -16.59 9.27
C LYS A 13 -4.57 -17.47 8.04
N ASN A 14 -5.25 -17.22 6.92
CA ASN A 14 -5.28 -18.15 5.79
C ASN A 14 -4.51 -17.67 4.55
N SER A 15 -4.27 -16.37 4.42
CA SER A 15 -3.82 -15.78 3.15
C SER A 15 -2.61 -14.85 3.28
N VAL A 16 -2.18 -14.53 4.51
CA VAL A 16 -1.04 -13.64 4.76
C VAL A 16 0.15 -14.46 5.25
N SER A 17 1.30 -14.30 4.59
CA SER A 17 2.57 -14.75 5.18
C SER A 17 2.94 -13.76 6.27
N LYS A 18 3.07 -14.20 7.51
CA LYS A 18 3.49 -13.30 8.59
C LYS A 18 4.92 -12.80 8.37
N ASN A 19 5.83 -13.69 7.98
CA ASN A 19 7.23 -13.36 7.78
C ASN A 19 7.48 -12.95 6.34
N GLN A 20 8.16 -11.83 6.17
CA GLN A 20 8.55 -11.26 4.89
C GLN A 20 10.07 -11.15 4.83
N LYS A 21 10.61 -11.27 3.63
CA LYS A 21 12.04 -11.16 3.37
C LYS A 21 12.27 -10.18 2.23
N THR A 22 13.27 -9.33 2.40
CA THR A 22 13.73 -8.37 1.40
C THR A 22 15.24 -8.41 1.39
N LYS A 23 15.85 -8.32 0.21
CA LYS A 23 17.29 -8.15 0.06
C LYS A 23 17.55 -6.78 -0.54
N TYR A 24 18.33 -5.96 0.15
CA TYR A 24 18.84 -4.69 -0.35
C TYR A 24 20.37 -4.81 -0.42
N LEU A 25 20.95 -4.79 -1.62
CA LEU A 25 22.37 -5.11 -1.83
C LEU A 25 22.74 -6.41 -1.09
N ASP A 26 23.70 -6.39 -0.17
CA ASP A 26 24.11 -7.56 0.63
C ASP A 26 23.37 -7.68 1.98
N ILE A 27 22.42 -6.79 2.26
CA ILE A 27 21.63 -6.78 3.50
C ILE A 27 20.36 -7.60 3.32
N ASN A 28 20.19 -8.63 4.15
CA ASN A 28 18.96 -9.42 4.22
C ASN A 28 18.07 -8.90 5.37
N ILE A 29 16.93 -8.33 5.02
CA ILE A 29 15.93 -7.83 5.97
C ILE A 29 14.81 -8.85 6.11
N ASN A 30 14.54 -9.24 7.35
CA ASN A 30 13.34 -10.00 7.71
C ASN A 30 12.41 -9.08 8.49
N TRP A 31 11.14 -8.98 8.08
CA TRP A 31 10.14 -8.18 8.78
C TRP A 31 8.79 -8.90 8.82
N SER A 32 7.89 -8.42 9.68
CA SER A 32 6.59 -9.07 9.87
C SER A 32 5.41 -8.24 9.38
N PHE A 33 4.54 -8.86 8.59
CA PHE A 33 3.23 -8.31 8.21
C PHE A 33 2.17 -8.88 9.17
N SER A 34 1.88 -8.16 10.26
CA SER A 34 1.01 -8.65 11.36
C SER A 34 -0.48 -8.34 11.17
N ASP A 35 -0.81 -7.10 10.83
CA ASP A 35 -2.15 -6.61 10.51
C ASP A 35 -2.01 -5.44 9.54
N PHE A 36 -3.10 -4.94 8.96
CA PHE A 36 -3.06 -3.72 8.15
C PHE A 36 -2.99 -2.46 9.01
N GLU A 37 -3.74 -2.41 10.11
CA GLU A 37 -3.79 -1.26 11.02
C GLU A 37 -2.47 -1.11 11.80
N ASP A 38 -1.87 -2.24 12.16
CA ASP A 38 -0.56 -2.32 12.80
C ASP A 38 0.55 -2.72 11.82
N ILE A 39 0.34 -2.53 10.52
CA ILE A 39 1.36 -2.83 9.50
C ILE A 39 2.64 -2.06 9.86
N LEU A 40 3.79 -2.75 9.86
CA LEU A 40 5.06 -2.19 10.30
C LEU A 40 4.96 -1.56 11.71
N ASN A 41 4.71 -2.37 12.73
CA ASN A 41 4.81 -1.91 14.12
C ASN A 41 6.15 -1.16 14.31
N LYS A 42 6.08 0.15 14.54
CA LYS A 42 7.22 1.08 14.36
C LYS A 42 8.47 0.63 15.15
N PRO A 43 8.39 0.36 16.47
CA PRO A 43 9.56 -0.10 17.23
C PRO A 43 10.15 -1.42 16.69
N ASN A 44 9.29 -2.39 16.39
CA ASN A 44 9.72 -3.70 15.90
C ASN A 44 10.36 -3.58 14.51
N PHE A 45 9.80 -2.76 13.63
CA PHE A 45 10.30 -2.59 12.28
C PHE A 45 11.65 -1.89 12.25
N ILE A 46 11.83 -0.81 13.02
CA ILE A 46 13.13 -0.17 13.21
C ILE A 46 14.15 -1.17 13.75
N THR A 47 13.78 -1.94 14.77
CA THR A 47 14.65 -2.99 15.34
C THR A 47 15.05 -4.03 14.28
N TYR A 48 14.13 -4.46 13.41
CA TYR A 48 14.44 -5.37 12.32
C TYR A 48 15.45 -4.78 11.34
N LEU A 49 15.26 -3.53 10.93
CA LEU A 49 16.16 -2.85 9.99
C LEU A 49 17.57 -2.68 10.57
N GLN A 50 17.68 -2.24 11.82
CA GLN A 50 18.96 -2.02 12.49
C GLN A 50 19.69 -3.35 12.76
N ASN A 51 18.99 -4.39 13.20
CA ASN A 51 19.60 -5.70 13.45
C ASN A 51 20.09 -6.36 12.15
N SER A 52 19.32 -6.23 11.05
CA SER A 52 19.70 -6.79 9.75
C SER A 52 20.90 -6.10 9.11
N SER A 53 21.05 -4.79 9.33
CA SER A 53 22.08 -3.97 8.68
C SER A 53 23.28 -3.64 9.57
N LYS A 54 23.14 -3.82 10.89
CA LYS A 54 24.07 -3.33 11.92
C LYS A 54 24.24 -1.80 11.91
N LEU A 55 23.30 -1.06 11.32
CA LEU A 55 23.29 0.39 11.29
C LEU A 55 22.55 0.97 12.50
N ASN A 56 23.05 2.10 12.99
CA ASN A 56 22.36 2.93 13.97
C ASN A 56 21.72 4.10 13.26
N PHE A 57 20.38 4.12 13.22
CA PHE A 57 19.64 5.23 12.61
C PHE A 57 19.64 6.44 13.54
N SER A 58 19.76 7.63 12.95
CA SER A 58 19.63 8.88 13.68
C SER A 58 18.17 9.09 14.11
N TYR A 59 17.96 9.94 15.12
CA TYR A 59 16.61 10.32 15.54
C TYR A 59 15.77 10.87 14.37
N LEU A 60 16.35 11.75 13.55
CA LEU A 60 15.68 12.32 12.38
C LEU A 60 15.26 11.26 11.36
N MET A 61 16.10 10.25 11.15
CA MET A 61 15.79 9.16 10.24
C MET A 61 14.68 8.27 10.79
N ILE A 62 14.72 7.94 12.10
CA ILE A 62 13.66 7.18 12.75
C ILE A 62 12.32 7.91 12.63
N ASP A 63 12.29 9.21 12.94
CA ASP A 63 11.09 10.04 12.79
C ASP A 63 10.56 10.04 11.34
N ALA A 64 11.44 10.18 10.35
CA ALA A 64 11.05 10.12 8.95
C ALA A 64 10.45 8.74 8.55
N ILE A 65 11.04 7.64 9.04
CA ILE A 65 10.51 6.28 8.83
C ILE A 65 9.12 6.15 9.46
N GLU A 66 8.97 6.59 10.70
CA GLU A 66 7.70 6.49 11.43
C GLU A 66 6.59 7.32 10.78
N ASN A 67 6.90 8.52 10.31
CA ASN A 67 5.96 9.37 9.57
C ASN A 67 5.49 8.70 8.27
N LYS A 68 6.40 8.07 7.52
CA LYS A 68 6.06 7.33 6.30
C LYS A 68 5.26 6.05 6.59
N ILE A 69 5.51 5.37 7.71
CA ILE A 69 4.65 4.26 8.18
C ILE A 69 3.22 4.75 8.43
N ASP A 70 3.05 5.92 9.06
CA ASP A 70 1.72 6.48 9.32
C ASP A 70 0.99 6.86 8.03
N GLN A 71 1.70 7.37 7.03
CA GLN A 71 1.13 7.64 5.70
C GLN A 71 0.59 6.35 5.05
N ILE A 72 1.36 5.27 5.08
CA ILE A 72 0.96 3.95 4.57
C ILE A 72 -0.29 3.43 5.30
N ARG A 73 -0.28 3.49 6.63
CA ARG A 73 -1.43 3.07 7.47
C ARG A 73 -2.68 3.88 7.18
N ASN A 74 -2.53 5.19 7.04
CA ASN A 74 -3.64 6.10 6.75
C ASN A 74 -4.25 5.83 5.36
N LEU A 75 -3.41 5.57 4.36
CA LEU A 75 -3.86 5.20 3.02
C LEU A 75 -4.72 3.93 3.05
N PHE A 76 -4.24 2.88 3.72
CA PHE A 76 -5.04 1.66 3.90
C PHE A 76 -6.34 1.94 4.66
N LYS A 77 -6.28 2.67 5.78
CA LYS A 77 -7.46 2.97 6.61
C LYS A 77 -8.55 3.68 5.82
N LYS A 78 -8.20 4.73 5.07
CA LYS A 78 -9.14 5.50 4.23
C LYS A 78 -9.79 4.62 3.17
N THR A 79 -8.99 3.83 2.47
CA THR A 79 -9.46 2.99 1.37
C THR A 79 -10.29 1.81 1.88
N ASN A 80 -9.90 1.21 3.00
CA ASN A 80 -10.67 0.16 3.68
C ASN A 80 -12.06 0.65 4.10
N LEU A 81 -12.14 1.84 4.71
CA LEU A 81 -13.41 2.46 5.09
C LEU A 81 -14.32 2.67 3.88
N ALA A 82 -13.79 3.21 2.79
CA ALA A 82 -14.55 3.41 1.56
C ALA A 82 -15.05 2.08 0.96
N CYS A 83 -14.19 1.05 0.95
CA CYS A 83 -14.55 -0.29 0.49
C CYS A 83 -15.74 -0.86 1.28
N ILE A 84 -15.66 -0.81 2.62
CA ILE A 84 -16.72 -1.27 3.51
C ILE A 84 -18.03 -0.53 3.23
N GLN A 85 -17.99 0.81 3.14
CA GLN A 85 -19.17 1.63 2.86
C GLN A 85 -19.81 1.29 1.51
N TYR A 86 -19.01 1.07 0.45
CA TYR A 86 -19.54 0.67 -0.85
C TYR A 86 -20.16 -0.73 -0.82
N LEU A 87 -19.48 -1.69 -0.19
CA LEU A 87 -19.96 -3.07 -0.11
C LEU A 87 -21.28 -3.19 0.67
N LEU A 88 -21.44 -2.42 1.74
CA LEU A 88 -22.68 -2.39 2.54
C LEU A 88 -23.90 -1.96 1.72
N LYS A 89 -23.73 -1.18 0.64
CA LYS A 89 -24.86 -0.83 -0.26
C LYS A 89 -25.50 -2.03 -0.94
N THR A 90 -24.80 -3.17 -1.02
CA THR A 90 -25.30 -4.36 -1.73
C THR A 90 -26.30 -5.19 -0.94
N ASN A 91 -26.35 -5.04 0.39
CA ASN A 91 -27.18 -5.86 1.28
C ASN A 91 -27.08 -7.37 0.99
N ASN A 92 -25.91 -7.85 0.57
CA ASN A 92 -25.67 -9.26 0.21
C ASN A 92 -24.39 -9.76 0.90
N ASP A 93 -24.55 -10.40 2.06
CA ASP A 93 -23.44 -10.82 2.91
C ASP A 93 -22.42 -11.71 2.18
N HIS A 94 -22.89 -12.66 1.36
CA HIS A 94 -22.00 -13.54 0.60
C HIS A 94 -21.17 -12.77 -0.45
N PHE A 95 -21.82 -11.84 -1.16
CA PHE A 95 -21.14 -10.97 -2.11
C PHE A 95 -20.13 -10.05 -1.41
N ILE A 96 -20.51 -9.47 -0.28
CA ILE A 96 -19.64 -8.60 0.53
C ILE A 96 -18.40 -9.38 0.97
N GLU A 97 -18.57 -10.58 1.53
CA GLU A 97 -17.46 -11.40 2.00
C GLU A 97 -16.46 -11.71 0.88
N ILE A 98 -16.94 -12.15 -0.29
CA ILE A 98 -16.08 -12.47 -1.44
C ILE A 98 -15.28 -11.25 -1.90
N ASN A 99 -15.96 -10.11 -2.07
CA ASN A 99 -15.32 -8.91 -2.62
C ASN A 99 -14.41 -8.24 -1.60
N TYR A 100 -14.75 -8.27 -0.31
CA TYR A 100 -13.88 -7.78 0.74
C TYR A 100 -12.59 -8.61 0.84
N LYS A 101 -12.67 -9.95 0.79
CA LYS A 101 -11.48 -10.80 0.74
C LYS A 101 -10.59 -10.50 -0.48
N LYS A 102 -11.18 -10.25 -1.65
CA LYS A 102 -10.44 -9.82 -2.85
C LYS A 102 -9.73 -8.49 -2.63
N PHE A 103 -10.45 -7.50 -2.07
CA PHE A 103 -9.88 -6.20 -1.72
C PHE A 103 -8.66 -6.36 -0.80
N LEU A 104 -8.80 -7.13 0.29
CA LEU A 104 -7.72 -7.39 1.25
C LEU A 104 -6.53 -8.10 0.59
N LEU A 105 -6.76 -9.08 -0.27
CA LEU A 105 -5.69 -9.80 -0.98
C LEU A 105 -4.87 -8.86 -1.86
N THR A 106 -5.54 -8.02 -2.65
CA THR A 106 -4.88 -7.03 -3.50
C THR A 106 -4.14 -5.99 -2.64
N SER A 107 -4.76 -5.45 -1.59
CA SER A 107 -4.11 -4.51 -0.67
C SER A 107 -2.87 -5.10 0.01
N TYR A 108 -2.94 -6.35 0.47
CA TYR A 108 -1.78 -7.05 1.05
C TYR A 108 -0.64 -7.17 0.03
N THR A 109 -0.96 -7.59 -1.19
CA THR A 109 0.04 -7.80 -2.24
C THR A 109 0.74 -6.50 -2.59
N VAL A 110 -0.03 -5.44 -2.86
CA VAL A 110 0.50 -4.13 -3.25
C VAL A 110 1.31 -3.51 -2.10
N LEU A 111 0.81 -3.56 -0.85
CA LEU A 111 1.54 -3.03 0.30
C LEU A 111 2.85 -3.79 0.55
N LYS A 112 2.81 -5.12 0.52
CA LYS A 112 4.01 -5.94 0.69
C LYS A 112 5.06 -5.59 -0.35
N THR A 113 4.67 -5.51 -1.63
CA THR A 113 5.56 -5.14 -2.72
C THR A 113 6.14 -3.75 -2.51
N PHE A 114 5.30 -2.75 -2.21
CA PHE A 114 5.76 -1.39 -1.93
C PHE A 114 6.74 -1.34 -0.76
N ILE A 115 6.46 -2.03 0.34
CA ILE A 115 7.35 -2.04 1.51
C ILE A 115 8.71 -2.65 1.13
N ASN A 116 8.70 -3.77 0.42
CA ASN A 116 9.90 -4.50 0.05
C ASN A 116 10.76 -3.75 -0.96
N GLU A 117 10.14 -3.23 -2.01
CA GLU A 117 10.84 -2.72 -3.19
C GLU A 117 11.01 -1.21 -3.15
N VAL A 118 10.21 -0.51 -2.35
CA VAL A 118 10.26 0.95 -2.27
C VAL A 118 10.66 1.44 -0.90
N PHE A 119 9.88 1.10 0.13
CA PHE A 119 10.09 1.72 1.44
C PHE A 119 11.43 1.32 2.06
N ILE A 120 11.74 0.01 2.07
CA ILE A 120 13.02 -0.48 2.58
C ILE A 120 14.20 0.07 1.75
N TYR A 121 14.04 0.20 0.43
CA TYR A 121 15.07 0.76 -0.44
C TYR A 121 15.34 2.23 -0.12
N TRP A 122 14.28 3.03 0.02
CA TRP A 122 14.38 4.44 0.43
C TRP A 122 15.13 4.59 1.75
N ILE A 123 14.80 3.76 2.75
CA ILE A 123 15.48 3.75 4.06
C ILE A 123 16.98 3.52 3.88
N PHE A 124 17.38 2.45 3.19
CA PHE A 124 18.79 2.12 3.10
C PHE A 124 19.58 3.03 2.17
N ASN A 125 18.96 3.56 1.12
CA ASN A 125 19.56 4.60 0.30
C ASN A 125 19.89 5.83 1.15
N ASP A 126 18.95 6.30 1.97
CA ASP A 126 19.15 7.44 2.85
C ASP A 126 20.22 7.16 3.91
N ALA A 127 20.13 6.02 4.61
CA ALA A 127 21.07 5.65 5.67
C ALA A 127 22.52 5.49 5.18
N LEU A 128 22.69 4.91 3.99
CA LEU A 128 24.01 4.64 3.41
C LEU A 128 24.51 5.76 2.50
N LYS A 129 23.70 6.82 2.29
CA LYS A 129 23.96 7.90 1.33
C LYS A 129 24.17 7.38 -0.08
N ASN A 130 23.40 6.36 -0.46
CA ASN A 130 23.35 5.86 -1.83
C ASN A 130 22.27 6.61 -2.62
N ASP A 131 22.52 6.77 -3.91
CA ASP A 131 21.52 7.24 -4.85
C ASP A 131 20.47 6.15 -5.12
N TRP A 132 19.25 6.58 -5.47
CA TRP A 132 18.28 5.66 -6.03
C TRP A 132 18.64 5.36 -7.48
N ILE A 133 18.89 4.09 -7.81
CA ILE A 133 19.26 3.68 -9.17
C ILE A 133 18.15 2.85 -9.79
N GLU A 134 17.62 3.31 -10.91
CA GLU A 134 16.64 2.57 -11.71
C GLU A 134 16.96 2.68 -13.20
N PHE A 135 17.03 1.54 -13.91
CA PHE A 135 17.41 1.48 -15.33
C PHE A 135 18.72 2.24 -15.66
N ASN A 136 19.76 2.05 -14.84
CA ASN A 136 21.08 2.70 -14.94
C ASN A 136 21.04 4.24 -14.87
N LYS A 137 20.00 4.81 -14.25
CA LYS A 137 19.90 6.24 -13.97
C LYS A 137 19.85 6.49 -12.48
N VAL A 138 20.49 7.57 -12.08
CA VAL A 138 20.53 8.08 -10.70
C VAL A 138 19.38 9.06 -10.52
N TYR A 139 18.67 8.93 -9.40
CA TYR A 139 17.56 9.79 -9.03
C TYR A 139 17.69 10.21 -7.56
N ASP A 140 17.07 11.35 -7.24
CA ASP A 140 16.88 11.76 -5.85
C ASP A 140 16.01 10.73 -5.11
N ASN A 141 16.51 10.28 -3.95
CA ASN A 141 15.88 9.23 -3.16
C ASN A 141 14.48 9.61 -2.66
N ASN A 142 14.27 10.87 -2.24
CA ASN A 142 12.99 11.33 -1.73
C ASN A 142 11.98 11.52 -2.86
N LEU A 143 12.39 12.13 -3.98
CA LEU A 143 11.52 12.31 -5.13
C LEU A 143 11.07 10.95 -5.71
N MET A 144 11.95 9.95 -5.75
CA MET A 144 11.58 8.60 -6.16
C MET A 144 10.60 7.94 -5.18
N TYR A 145 10.83 8.07 -3.88
CA TYR A 145 9.88 7.56 -2.88
C TYR A 145 8.50 8.19 -3.07
N ASP A 146 8.44 9.52 -3.21
CA ASP A 146 7.18 10.25 -3.32
C ASP A 146 6.43 9.83 -4.60
N TYR A 147 7.12 9.69 -5.73
CA TYR A 147 6.57 9.13 -6.96
C TYR A 147 5.98 7.72 -6.76
N TYR A 148 6.73 6.83 -6.11
CA TYR A 148 6.25 5.47 -5.86
C TYR A 148 5.10 5.44 -4.85
N PHE A 149 5.05 6.38 -3.91
CA PHE A 149 3.95 6.51 -2.97
C PHE A 149 2.67 6.98 -3.68
N GLU A 150 2.75 7.97 -4.57
CA GLU A 150 1.61 8.35 -5.42
C GLU A 150 1.13 7.18 -6.31
N LYS A 151 2.06 6.36 -6.80
CA LYS A 151 1.73 5.12 -7.53
C LYS A 151 1.00 4.11 -6.63
N LEU A 152 1.42 3.96 -5.37
CA LEU A 152 0.72 3.16 -4.37
C LEU A 152 -0.71 3.65 -4.14
N GLU A 153 -0.92 4.96 -4.02
CA GLU A 153 -2.27 5.56 -3.90
C GLU A 153 -3.14 5.21 -5.10
N LEU A 154 -2.58 5.30 -6.32
CA LEU A 154 -3.29 4.94 -7.54
C LEU A 154 -3.66 3.45 -7.57
N ASP A 155 -2.79 2.55 -7.11
CA ASP A 155 -3.08 1.12 -7.04
C ASP A 155 -4.20 0.81 -6.05
N PHE A 156 -4.24 1.49 -4.90
CA PHE A 156 -5.36 1.42 -3.97
C PHE A 156 -6.67 1.93 -4.57
N GLN A 157 -6.60 3.02 -5.33
CA GLN A 157 -7.76 3.55 -6.04
C GLN A 157 -8.27 2.57 -7.11
N LYS A 158 -7.38 1.94 -7.88
CA LYS A 158 -7.73 0.88 -8.86
C LYS A 158 -8.33 -0.35 -8.19
N ASN A 159 -7.85 -0.72 -7.01
CA ASN A 159 -8.45 -1.79 -6.20
C ASN A 159 -9.90 -1.45 -5.82
N LEU A 160 -10.13 -0.26 -5.24
CA LEU A 160 -11.49 0.23 -4.95
C LEU A 160 -12.38 0.28 -6.19
N PHE A 161 -11.85 0.76 -7.32
CA PHE A 161 -12.58 0.82 -8.57
C PHE A 161 -13.05 -0.56 -9.05
N THR A 162 -12.26 -1.61 -8.81
CA THR A 162 -12.63 -2.99 -9.11
C THR A 162 -13.85 -3.43 -8.28
N ILE A 163 -13.91 -3.04 -7.01
CA ILE A 163 -15.05 -3.30 -6.12
C ILE A 163 -16.30 -2.55 -6.60
N ILE A 164 -16.18 -1.26 -6.92
CA ILE A 164 -17.31 -0.45 -7.41
C ILE A 164 -17.89 -1.04 -8.71
N LYS A 165 -17.03 -1.46 -9.65
CA LYS A 165 -17.47 -2.15 -10.88
C LYS A 165 -18.20 -3.45 -10.58
N ALA A 166 -17.75 -4.22 -9.59
CA ALA A 166 -18.44 -5.44 -9.18
C ALA A 166 -19.81 -5.15 -8.58
N ILE A 167 -19.95 -4.08 -7.78
CA ILE A 167 -21.22 -3.65 -7.20
C ILE A 167 -22.19 -3.20 -8.30
N ASN A 168 -21.76 -2.40 -9.28
CA ASN A 168 -22.62 -1.94 -10.38
C ASN A 168 -23.22 -3.09 -11.22
N LYS A 169 -22.53 -4.24 -11.29
CA LYS A 169 -23.07 -5.45 -11.92
C LYS A 169 -24.19 -6.11 -11.11
N LYS A 170 -24.30 -5.81 -9.82
CA LYS A 170 -25.31 -6.35 -8.90
C LYS A 170 -26.45 -5.38 -8.65
N ILE A 171 -26.14 -4.11 -8.48
CA ILE A 171 -27.10 -3.05 -8.22
C ILE A 171 -27.09 -2.10 -9.40
N ASN A 172 -28.22 -1.99 -10.09
CA ASN A 172 -28.39 -1.08 -11.19
C ASN A 172 -28.69 0.35 -10.68
N ASP A 173 -27.73 0.97 -10.00
CA ASP A 173 -27.87 2.27 -9.35
C ASP A 173 -27.21 3.38 -10.20
N PRO A 174 -27.97 4.40 -10.66
CA PRO A 174 -27.44 5.55 -11.40
C PRO A 174 -26.30 6.30 -10.67
N VAL A 175 -26.34 6.39 -9.34
CA VAL A 175 -25.30 7.04 -8.54
C VAL A 175 -23.98 6.29 -8.64
N ILE A 176 -24.03 4.95 -8.66
CA ILE A 176 -22.83 4.11 -8.82
C ILE A 176 -22.24 4.29 -10.22
N ARG A 177 -23.07 4.48 -11.26
CA ARG A 177 -22.58 4.77 -12.61
C ARG A 177 -21.85 6.11 -12.70
N ILE A 178 -22.38 7.16 -12.06
CA ILE A 178 -21.71 8.47 -11.97
C ILE A 178 -20.37 8.32 -11.24
N LEU A 179 -20.35 7.58 -10.12
CA LEU A 179 -19.12 7.29 -9.38
C LEU A 179 -18.09 6.55 -10.25
N ILE A 180 -18.52 5.58 -11.05
CA ILE A 180 -17.64 4.87 -11.99
C ILE A 180 -17.00 5.85 -12.99
N SER A 181 -17.78 6.74 -13.59
CA SER A 181 -17.25 7.73 -14.53
C SER A 181 -16.22 8.65 -13.88
N ALA A 182 -16.51 9.15 -12.67
CA ALA A 182 -15.58 9.98 -11.91
C ALA A 182 -14.27 9.24 -11.57
N TYR A 183 -14.35 7.96 -11.18
CA TYR A 183 -13.16 7.14 -10.93
C TYR A 183 -12.32 6.92 -12.19
N ILE A 184 -12.96 6.72 -13.36
CA ILE A 184 -12.24 6.55 -14.64
C ILE A 184 -11.45 7.81 -14.96
N GLU A 185 -12.08 8.98 -14.85
CA GLU A 185 -11.44 10.27 -15.09
C GLU A 185 -10.27 10.50 -14.12
N ASP A 186 -10.49 10.35 -12.82
CA ASP A 186 -9.45 10.58 -11.81
C ASP A 186 -8.26 9.61 -11.95
N ILE A 187 -8.51 8.32 -12.22
CA ILE A 187 -7.45 7.33 -12.48
C ILE A 187 -6.64 7.72 -13.72
N ASN A 188 -7.28 8.15 -14.80
CA ASN A 188 -6.60 8.54 -16.03
C ASN A 188 -5.76 9.82 -15.82
N ASN A 189 -6.29 10.80 -15.09
CA ASN A 189 -5.59 12.03 -14.76
C ASN A 189 -4.35 11.74 -13.90
N LYS A 190 -4.49 10.93 -12.84
CA LYS A 190 -3.35 10.52 -12.01
C LYS A 190 -2.32 9.72 -12.76
N GLN A 191 -2.74 8.79 -13.63
CA GLN A 191 -1.81 8.01 -14.45
C GLN A 191 -1.03 8.93 -15.41
N THR A 192 -1.69 9.93 -15.99
CA THR A 192 -1.06 10.92 -16.87
C THR A 192 -0.07 11.78 -16.10
N TYR A 193 -0.46 12.28 -14.94
CA TYR A 193 0.40 13.04 -14.04
C TYR A 193 1.64 12.23 -13.63
N LEU A 194 1.48 10.99 -13.14
CA LEU A 194 2.61 10.11 -12.79
C LEU A 194 3.57 9.90 -13.96
N ASN A 195 3.05 9.70 -15.18
CA ASN A 195 3.87 9.55 -16.37
C ASN A 195 4.67 10.83 -16.71
N GLN A 196 4.13 12.01 -16.39
CA GLN A 196 4.83 13.29 -16.56
C GLN A 196 5.86 13.49 -15.45
N THR A 197 5.50 13.27 -14.19
CA THR A 197 6.40 13.32 -13.04
C THR A 197 7.61 12.43 -13.28
N TYR A 198 7.41 11.16 -13.64
CA TYR A 198 8.51 10.23 -13.92
C TYR A 198 9.47 10.71 -15.02
N LYS A 199 8.96 11.38 -16.05
CA LYS A 199 9.81 11.96 -17.12
C LYS A 199 10.65 13.12 -16.61
N ASN A 200 10.14 13.86 -15.63
CA ASN A 200 10.73 15.06 -15.05
C ASN A 200 11.58 14.79 -13.80
N LEU A 201 11.64 13.54 -13.30
CA LEU A 201 12.52 13.12 -12.20
C LEU A 201 14.02 13.13 -12.59
N LYS A 202 14.36 13.55 -13.82
CA LYS A 202 15.73 13.61 -14.34
C LYS A 202 16.43 14.91 -14.01
#